data_AF-A0A7S4IE22-F1
#
_entry.id   AF-A0A7S4IE22-F1
#
_cell.length_a   1.000
_cell.length_b   1.000
_cell.length_c   1.000
_cell.angle_alpha   90.00
_cell.angle_beta   90.00
_cell.angle_gamma   90.00
#
_symmetry.space_group_name_H-M   'P 1'
#
loop_
_entity.id
_entity.type
_entity.pdbx_description
1 polymer ?
#
loop_
_entity_poly.entity_id
_entity_poly.type
_entity_poly.pdbx_seq_one_letter_code
_entity_poly.pdbx_strand_id
1 'polypeptide(L)'
;TATVCIKLVGKNDVIAEDDSYTTNHDTPITESIILNDSDPENDSFIVSKVDADGDGTVDEMVPAGGSLTFVGDKVDGSEPGGVVTLYPNGTMSFDPMDDFDDLGSDETESVTFVYIIEDSKGAVDTATVTITVSGANDVFAEDDSYTTDQDSTITENIVMNDSDPEDDSFTVDKVDPDRDGTFEDVAEDGSVTFVGLKVTESGTGGIVTLYPNGTMSFDPNDEFDYLDDGDTEDVMFVYIIEDSKGAVDTATVTITVSGAN
;
A
#
# COMPACT_ATOMS: atom_id res chain seq x y z
N THR A 1 22.18 72.96 19.65
CA THR A 1 21.65 71.96 18.71
C THR A 1 21.47 70.67 19.47
N ALA A 2 20.24 70.22 19.65
CA ALA A 2 19.97 68.93 20.28
C ALA A 2 20.01 67.86 19.18
N THR A 3 20.92 66.90 19.30
CA THR A 3 20.97 65.72 18.42
C THR A 3 19.92 64.73 18.91
N VAL A 4 18.89 64.50 18.11
CA VAL A 4 17.94 63.41 18.36
C VAL A 4 18.60 62.13 17.85
N CYS A 5 18.97 61.22 18.77
CA CYS A 5 19.31 59.85 18.40
C CYS A 5 18.01 59.07 18.26
N ILE A 6 17.57 58.84 17.03
CA ILE A 6 16.56 57.82 16.75
C ILE A 6 17.31 56.47 16.82
N LYS A 7 17.07 55.70 17.88
CA LYS A 7 17.37 54.26 17.86
C LYS A 7 16.26 53.62 17.02
N LEU A 8 16.56 53.33 15.76
CA LEU A 8 15.80 52.32 15.03
C LEU A 8 16.15 50.99 15.69
N VAL A 9 15.24 50.45 16.49
CA VAL A 9 15.29 49.04 16.83
C VAL A 9 14.65 48.35 15.62
N GLY A 10 15.40 47.48 14.93
CA GLY A 10 14.81 46.64 13.88
C GLY A 10 13.63 45.87 14.48
N LYS A 11 12.55 45.70 13.72
CA LYS A 11 11.47 44.80 14.11
C LYS A 11 12.07 43.39 14.07
N ASN A 12 11.86 42.59 15.11
CA ASN A 12 12.20 41.17 15.08
C ASN A 12 11.13 40.46 14.24
N ASP A 13 11.51 39.77 13.18
CA ASP A 13 10.58 39.10 12.27
C ASP A 13 11.10 37.71 11.89
N VAL A 14 10.17 36.81 11.65
CA VAL A 14 10.41 35.54 10.96
C VAL A 14 9.30 35.41 9.92
N ILE A 15 9.58 34.75 8.80
CA ILE A 15 8.66 34.58 7.68
C ILE A 15 8.56 33.10 7.40
N ALA A 16 7.36 32.56 7.61
CA ALA A 16 7.03 31.19 7.25
C ALA A 16 6.31 31.18 5.89
N GLU A 17 6.66 30.26 5.01
CA GLU A 17 6.03 30.09 3.70
C GLU A 17 5.47 28.67 3.56
N ASP A 18 4.29 28.52 2.96
CA ASP A 18 3.63 27.22 2.82
C ASP A 18 4.51 26.21 2.04
N ASP A 19 4.47 24.95 2.47
CA ASP A 19 5.18 23.83 1.87
C ASP A 19 4.24 22.88 1.14
N SER A 20 4.72 22.29 0.05
CA SER A 20 3.99 21.28 -0.69
C SER A 20 4.91 20.12 -1.09
N TYR A 21 4.46 18.90 -0.77
CA TYR A 21 5.14 17.65 -1.10
C TYR A 21 4.17 16.67 -1.76
N THR A 22 4.73 15.69 -2.46
CA THR A 22 3.97 14.61 -3.09
C THR A 22 4.62 13.28 -2.77
N THR A 23 3.81 12.25 -2.54
CA THR A 23 4.28 10.87 -2.44
C THR A 23 3.25 9.89 -3.00
N ASN A 24 3.63 8.63 -3.18
CA ASN A 24 2.69 7.54 -3.47
C ASN A 24 2.15 6.97 -2.15
N HIS A 25 0.99 6.32 -2.19
CA HIS A 25 0.33 5.70 -1.03
C HIS A 25 1.27 4.78 -0.24
N ASP A 26 2.20 4.08 -0.88
CA ASP A 26 3.14 3.16 -0.22
C ASP A 26 4.54 3.72 0.04
N THR A 27 4.76 5.02 -0.13
CA THR A 27 6.12 5.60 -0.11
C THR A 27 6.29 6.61 1.03
N PRO A 28 7.08 6.27 2.07
CA PRO A 28 7.49 7.25 3.06
C PRO A 28 8.42 8.31 2.47
N ILE A 29 8.25 9.57 2.88
CA ILE A 29 9.11 10.69 2.51
C ILE A 29 9.79 11.30 3.74
N THR A 30 10.94 11.94 3.53
CA THR A 30 11.61 12.75 4.53
C THR A 30 12.07 14.04 3.89
N GLU A 31 11.50 15.16 4.34
CA GLU A 31 11.65 16.47 3.74
C GLU A 31 11.97 17.54 4.79
N SER A 32 12.19 18.77 4.34
CA SER A 32 12.47 19.91 5.21
C SER A 32 11.47 21.03 4.96
N ILE A 33 10.68 21.36 5.98
CA ILE A 33 9.56 22.33 5.95
C ILE A 33 9.99 23.77 6.29
N ILE A 34 11.28 24.06 6.17
CA ILE A 34 11.85 25.36 6.53
C ILE A 34 12.84 25.89 5.47
N LEU A 35 12.85 25.29 4.27
CA LEU A 35 13.82 25.64 3.23
C LEU A 35 13.47 26.95 2.51
N ASN A 36 12.18 27.24 2.41
CA ASN A 36 11.57 28.47 1.91
C ASN A 36 11.39 29.55 3.00
N ASP A 37 11.44 29.16 4.28
CA ASP A 37 11.34 30.08 5.41
C ASP A 37 12.57 30.99 5.55
N SER A 38 12.37 32.16 6.15
CA SER A 38 13.45 33.14 6.32
C SER A 38 13.31 34.05 7.53
N ASP A 39 14.43 34.63 7.93
CA ASP A 39 14.52 35.63 8.98
C ASP A 39 15.31 36.84 8.43
N PRO A 40 14.70 38.04 8.30
CA PRO A 40 15.36 39.23 7.76
C PRO A 40 16.56 39.72 8.57
N GLU A 41 16.59 39.40 9.87
CA GLU A 41 17.69 39.69 10.78
C GLU A 41 18.78 38.60 10.75
N ASN A 42 18.50 37.49 10.06
CA ASN A 42 19.32 36.30 9.95
C ASN A 42 19.61 35.67 11.33
N ASP A 43 18.63 35.73 12.22
CA ASP A 43 18.63 34.93 13.44
C ASP A 43 18.28 33.47 13.11
N SER A 44 18.69 32.54 13.98
CA SER A 44 18.30 31.13 13.82
C SER A 44 16.88 30.93 14.30
N PHE A 45 16.10 30.15 13.56
CA PHE A 45 14.75 29.74 13.92
C PHE A 45 14.60 28.22 13.91
N ILE A 46 13.55 27.74 14.56
CA ILE A 46 13.17 26.33 14.67
C ILE A 46 11.66 26.21 14.45
N VAL A 47 11.19 25.01 14.12
CA VAL A 47 9.79 24.66 14.28
C VAL A 47 9.52 24.49 15.79
N SER A 48 8.62 25.32 16.32
CA SER A 48 8.34 25.39 17.75
C SER A 48 7.03 24.69 18.13
N LYS A 49 6.03 24.78 17.26
CA LYS A 49 4.70 24.20 17.47
C LYS A 49 4.05 23.73 16.17
N VAL A 50 3.04 22.90 16.30
CA VAL A 50 2.18 22.40 15.22
C VAL A 50 0.75 22.29 15.75
N ASP A 51 -0.24 22.31 14.86
CA ASP A 51 -1.63 21.90 15.11
C ASP A 51 -1.69 20.41 14.80
N ALA A 52 -1.44 19.57 15.82
CA ALA A 52 -1.29 18.13 15.63
C ALA A 52 -2.59 17.35 15.81
N ASP A 53 -3.62 18.00 16.36
CA ASP A 53 -4.93 17.40 16.64
C ASP A 53 -6.05 17.90 15.73
N GLY A 54 -5.74 18.84 14.83
CA GLY A 54 -6.64 19.34 13.80
C GLY A 54 -7.72 20.26 14.33
N ASP A 55 -7.59 20.79 15.55
CA ASP A 55 -8.61 21.64 16.17
C ASP A 55 -8.59 23.09 15.64
N GLY A 56 -7.60 23.42 14.79
CA GLY A 56 -7.38 24.73 14.20
C GLY A 56 -6.51 25.65 15.05
N THR A 57 -5.91 25.14 16.12
CA THR A 57 -4.99 25.88 17.00
C THR A 57 -3.59 25.28 16.97
N VAL A 58 -2.60 26.11 16.67
CA VAL A 58 -1.19 25.67 16.60
C VAL A 58 -0.57 25.74 17.99
N ASP A 59 -0.79 24.72 18.81
CA ASP A 59 -0.43 24.77 20.23
C ASP A 59 0.44 23.60 20.74
N GLU A 60 0.50 22.47 20.02
CA GLU A 60 1.35 21.34 20.37
C GLU A 60 2.83 21.65 20.21
N MET A 61 3.59 21.44 21.28
CA MET A 61 5.01 21.76 21.29
C MET A 61 5.85 20.69 20.58
N VAL A 62 6.70 21.12 19.65
CA VAL A 62 7.75 20.26 19.07
C VAL A 62 8.95 20.26 20.03
N PRO A 63 9.36 19.10 20.61
CA PRO A 63 10.40 19.07 21.64
C PRO A 63 11.79 19.45 21.11
N ALA A 64 12.42 20.47 21.68
CA ALA A 64 13.73 21.01 21.25
C ALA A 64 14.91 20.01 21.16
N GLY A 65 14.77 18.80 21.70
CA GLY A 65 15.77 17.72 21.64
C GLY A 65 15.21 16.38 21.16
N GLY A 66 14.04 16.37 20.54
CA GLY A 66 13.37 15.17 20.06
C GLY A 66 12.49 15.45 18.84
N SER A 67 11.40 14.71 18.74
CA SER A 67 10.38 14.87 17.70
C SER A 67 8.99 14.84 18.33
N LEU A 68 8.01 15.29 17.56
CA LEU A 68 6.60 15.03 17.81
C LEU A 68 6.08 14.13 16.69
N THR A 69 5.29 13.11 17.04
CA THR A 69 4.65 12.21 16.08
C THR A 69 3.14 12.32 16.24
N PHE A 70 2.43 12.46 15.13
CA PHE A 70 0.98 12.64 15.06
C PHE A 70 0.44 12.08 13.74
N VAL A 71 -0.89 11.98 13.63
CA VAL A 71 -1.56 11.55 12.39
C VAL A 71 -2.00 12.82 11.66
N GLY A 72 -1.77 12.88 10.35
CA GLY A 72 -2.09 14.08 9.59
C GLY A 72 -3.58 14.19 9.23
N ASP A 73 -4.10 15.41 9.16
CA ASP A 73 -5.51 15.62 8.83
C ASP A 73 -5.75 15.57 7.31
N LYS A 74 -6.67 14.71 6.90
CA LYS A 74 -7.11 14.64 5.50
C LYS A 74 -7.96 15.87 5.16
N VAL A 75 -7.66 16.50 4.02
CA VAL A 75 -8.29 17.77 3.56
C VAL A 75 -9.77 17.62 3.21
N ASP A 76 -10.20 16.42 2.83
CA ASP A 76 -11.58 16.11 2.48
C ASP A 76 -12.50 15.97 3.72
N GLY A 77 -11.92 15.94 4.92
CA GLY A 77 -12.61 15.78 6.19
C GLY A 77 -12.97 14.34 6.56
N SER A 78 -12.35 13.36 5.88
CA SER A 78 -12.38 11.95 6.29
C SER A 78 -11.50 11.70 7.54
N GLU A 79 -11.36 10.44 7.96
CA GLU A 79 -10.53 10.13 9.13
C GLU A 79 -9.07 10.52 8.86
N PRO A 80 -8.36 11.16 9.82
CA PRO A 80 -6.94 11.49 9.67
C PRO A 80 -6.13 10.27 9.24
N GLY A 81 -5.12 10.48 8.39
CA GLY A 81 -4.32 9.40 7.81
C GLY A 81 -2.85 9.76 7.64
N GLY A 82 -2.02 8.73 7.63
CA GLY A 82 -0.57 8.82 7.57
C GLY A 82 0.05 9.38 8.84
N VAL A 83 1.27 8.92 9.15
CA VAL A 83 2.00 9.31 10.34
C VAL A 83 3.05 10.36 10.00
N VAL A 84 2.92 11.54 10.61
CA VAL A 84 3.91 12.63 10.53
C VAL A 84 4.83 12.55 11.74
N THR A 85 6.14 12.64 11.53
CA THR A 85 7.12 12.92 12.58
C THR A 85 7.87 14.21 12.27
N LEU A 86 7.76 15.18 13.17
CA LEU A 86 8.28 16.53 12.99
C LEU A 86 9.39 16.83 14.00
N TYR A 87 10.47 17.43 13.54
CA TYR A 87 11.64 17.80 14.33
C TYR A 87 11.80 19.33 14.38
N PRO A 88 12.37 19.90 15.48
CA PRO A 88 12.57 21.35 15.60
C PRO A 88 13.47 21.95 14.52
N ASN A 89 14.37 21.16 13.93
CA ASN A 89 15.23 21.60 12.83
C ASN A 89 14.51 21.67 11.48
N GLY A 90 13.18 21.49 11.45
CA GLY A 90 12.36 21.51 10.25
C GLY A 90 12.40 20.22 9.44
N THR A 91 13.15 19.20 9.86
CA THR A 91 13.02 17.88 9.25
C THR A 91 11.65 17.31 9.58
N MET A 92 10.97 16.78 8.57
CA MET A 92 9.68 16.10 8.66
C MET A 92 9.79 14.75 7.96
N SER A 93 9.23 13.70 8.54
CA SER A 93 8.94 12.46 7.82
C SER A 93 7.45 12.21 7.79
N PHE A 94 6.94 11.74 6.66
CA PHE A 94 5.57 11.31 6.48
C PHE A 94 5.58 9.88 5.97
N ASP A 95 4.87 9.00 6.68
CA ASP A 95 4.67 7.61 6.34
C ASP A 95 3.17 7.39 6.11
N PRO A 96 2.70 7.22 4.87
CA PRO A 96 1.27 7.09 4.62
C PRO A 96 0.66 5.85 5.30
N MET A 97 1.45 4.78 5.51
CA MET A 97 0.95 3.46 5.94
C MET A 97 -0.20 2.97 5.03
N ASP A 98 -1.01 2.05 5.53
CA ASP A 98 -2.16 1.47 4.83
C ASP A 98 -3.37 2.45 4.73
N ASP A 99 -3.23 3.71 5.20
CA ASP A 99 -4.34 4.68 5.30
C ASP A 99 -4.80 5.25 3.93
N PHE A 100 -4.12 4.87 2.84
CA PHE A 100 -4.34 5.35 1.48
C PHE A 100 -4.34 4.22 0.43
N ASP A 101 -4.39 2.96 0.86
CA ASP A 101 -4.40 1.79 -0.03
C ASP A 101 -5.70 1.72 -0.86
N ASP A 102 -6.75 2.40 -0.41
CA ASP A 102 -8.02 2.51 -1.13
C ASP A 102 -7.99 3.50 -2.31
N LEU A 103 -6.87 4.19 -2.53
CA LEU A 103 -6.72 5.13 -3.63
C LEU A 103 -6.33 4.44 -4.92
N GLY A 104 -7.23 4.50 -5.90
CA GLY A 104 -6.96 4.07 -7.27
C GLY A 104 -5.91 4.92 -8.01
N SER A 105 -5.39 4.42 -9.14
CA SER A 105 -4.25 5.00 -9.87
C SER A 105 -4.42 6.46 -10.38
N ASP A 106 -5.66 6.95 -10.48
CA ASP A 106 -5.98 8.33 -10.86
C ASP A 106 -6.50 9.17 -9.67
N GLU A 107 -6.48 8.61 -8.47
CA GLU A 107 -6.98 9.22 -7.25
C GLU A 107 -5.84 9.80 -6.41
N THR A 108 -6.17 10.88 -5.70
CA THR A 108 -5.25 11.53 -4.79
C THR A 108 -5.99 12.05 -3.59
N GLU A 109 -5.38 11.90 -2.43
CA GLU A 109 -5.78 12.61 -1.22
C GLU A 109 -4.69 13.56 -0.76
N SER A 110 -5.03 14.46 0.15
CA SER A 110 -4.06 15.39 0.71
C SER A 110 -4.19 15.45 2.21
N VAL A 111 -3.04 15.45 2.87
CA VAL A 111 -2.86 15.64 4.29
C VAL A 111 -2.34 17.05 4.54
N THR A 112 -2.87 17.73 5.55
CA THR A 112 -2.45 19.08 5.93
C THR A 112 -2.19 19.20 7.42
N PHE A 113 -1.27 20.08 7.79
CA PHE A 113 -1.09 20.57 9.15
C PHE A 113 -0.46 21.96 9.15
N VAL A 114 -0.72 22.75 10.19
CA VAL A 114 -0.17 24.11 10.34
C VAL A 114 0.93 24.10 11.38
N TYR A 115 2.06 24.76 11.12
CA TYR A 115 3.18 24.86 12.05
C TYR A 115 3.55 26.31 12.37
N ILE A 116 4.26 26.52 13.48
CA ILE A 116 4.88 27.79 13.86
C ILE A 116 6.40 27.63 13.85
N ILE A 117 7.09 28.53 13.16
CA ILE A 117 8.51 28.77 13.37
C ILE A 117 8.71 29.87 14.41
N GLU A 118 9.71 29.70 15.28
CA GLU A 118 10.11 30.68 16.29
C GLU A 118 11.61 30.99 16.15
N ASP A 119 11.96 32.26 16.06
CA ASP A 119 13.35 32.70 16.06
C ASP A 119 13.96 32.71 17.48
N SER A 120 15.28 32.86 17.57
CA SER A 120 15.99 32.90 18.86
C SER A 120 15.64 34.09 19.77
N LYS A 121 14.84 35.04 19.29
CA LYS A 121 14.42 36.27 19.98
C LYS A 121 12.90 36.31 20.26
N GLY A 122 12.16 35.27 19.86
CA GLY A 122 10.73 35.07 20.10
C GLY A 122 9.79 35.66 19.05
N ALA A 123 10.25 36.03 17.85
CA ALA A 123 9.34 36.26 16.73
C ALA A 123 8.80 34.92 16.21
N VAL A 124 7.54 34.92 15.80
CA VAL A 124 6.84 33.74 15.31
C VAL A 124 6.07 34.06 14.04
N ASP A 125 5.96 33.07 13.16
CA ASP A 125 5.07 33.08 12.00
C ASP A 125 4.56 31.67 11.73
N THR A 126 3.45 31.57 10.99
CA THR A 126 2.74 30.31 10.72
C THR A 126 2.72 29.99 9.24
N ALA A 127 2.89 28.72 8.88
CA ALA A 127 2.69 28.22 7.52
C ALA A 127 2.02 26.85 7.54
N THR A 128 1.53 26.44 6.38
CA THR A 128 0.83 25.17 6.17
C THR A 128 1.71 24.22 5.38
N VAL A 129 1.76 22.96 5.80
CA VAL A 129 2.32 21.87 5.01
C VAL A 129 1.17 21.14 4.34
N THR A 130 1.23 20.95 3.02
CA THR A 130 0.32 20.09 2.26
C THR A 130 1.08 18.93 1.64
N ILE A 131 0.68 17.70 1.94
CA ILE A 131 1.24 16.48 1.36
C ILE A 131 0.16 15.84 0.51
N THR A 132 0.39 15.72 -0.79
CA THR A 132 -0.53 15.02 -1.70
C THR A 132 -0.06 13.58 -1.89
N VAL A 133 -0.93 12.63 -1.57
CA VAL A 133 -0.71 11.19 -1.72
C VAL A 133 -1.39 10.74 -3.00
N SER A 134 -0.64 10.08 -3.89
CA SER A 134 -1.15 9.49 -5.13
C SER A 134 -1.40 7.99 -4.93
N GLY A 135 -2.59 7.55 -5.34
CA GLY A 135 -2.97 6.15 -5.36
C GLY A 135 -2.23 5.31 -6.40
N ALA A 136 -2.34 4.00 -6.26
CA ALA A 136 -1.98 3.05 -7.31
C ALA A 136 -3.19 2.15 -7.57
N ASN A 137 -3.01 1.04 -8.25
CA ASN A 137 -4.12 0.12 -8.45
C ASN A 137 -3.55 -1.24 -8.14
N ASP A 138 -4.03 -1.86 -7.08
CA ASP A 138 -3.41 -3.02 -6.47
C ASP A 138 -4.38 -4.20 -6.38
N VAL A 139 -3.85 -5.39 -6.57
CA VAL A 139 -4.58 -6.64 -6.36
C VAL A 139 -3.60 -7.65 -5.81
N PHE A 140 -4.04 -8.49 -4.88
CA PHE A 140 -3.19 -9.45 -4.19
C PHE A 140 -3.77 -10.85 -4.32
N ALA A 141 -2.99 -11.75 -4.91
CA ALA A 141 -3.30 -13.16 -5.04
C ALA A 141 -2.52 -13.96 -3.99
N GLU A 142 -3.20 -14.87 -3.28
CA GLU A 142 -2.60 -15.66 -2.21
C GLU A 142 -2.62 -17.16 -2.56
N ASP A 143 -1.55 -17.89 -2.24
CA ASP A 143 -1.43 -19.31 -2.61
C ASP A 143 -2.53 -20.20 -1.98
N ASP A 144 -3.01 -21.16 -2.77
CA ASP A 144 -4.01 -22.15 -2.34
C ASP A 144 -3.42 -23.53 -2.06
N SER A 145 -4.05 -24.23 -1.11
CA SER A 145 -3.77 -25.64 -0.85
C SER A 145 -5.04 -26.45 -0.61
N TYR A 146 -5.20 -27.53 -1.37
CA TYR A 146 -6.32 -28.45 -1.28
C TYR A 146 -5.82 -29.89 -1.16
N THR A 147 -6.69 -30.78 -0.66
CA THR A 147 -6.41 -32.21 -0.57
C THR A 147 -7.58 -33.01 -1.10
N THR A 148 -7.30 -34.08 -1.83
CA THR A 148 -8.31 -35.07 -2.24
C THR A 148 -7.75 -36.49 -2.17
N ASP A 149 -8.61 -37.49 -2.30
CA ASP A 149 -8.19 -38.86 -2.59
C ASP A 149 -8.14 -39.11 -4.11
N GLN A 150 -7.38 -40.13 -4.51
CA GLN A 150 -7.13 -40.49 -5.91
C GLN A 150 -8.39 -40.78 -6.75
N ASP A 151 -9.55 -41.00 -6.11
CA ASP A 151 -10.81 -41.39 -6.74
C ASP A 151 -11.89 -40.30 -6.62
N SER A 152 -11.55 -39.14 -6.05
CA SER A 152 -12.51 -38.08 -5.71
C SER A 152 -12.22 -36.78 -6.45
N THR A 153 -13.22 -36.34 -7.22
CA THR A 153 -13.27 -34.98 -7.75
C THR A 153 -13.58 -33.98 -6.64
N ILE A 154 -12.85 -32.87 -6.61
CA ILE A 154 -13.14 -31.73 -5.73
C ILE A 154 -13.59 -30.51 -6.54
N THR A 155 -14.34 -29.63 -5.88
CA THR A 155 -14.71 -28.32 -6.42
C THR A 155 -14.50 -27.28 -5.34
N GLU A 156 -13.63 -26.32 -5.61
CA GLU A 156 -13.17 -25.30 -4.67
C GLU A 156 -13.19 -23.92 -5.31
N ASN A 157 -12.89 -22.87 -4.53
CA ASN A 157 -12.78 -21.52 -5.05
C ASN A 157 -11.42 -20.91 -4.65
N ILE A 158 -10.60 -20.62 -5.66
CA ILE A 158 -9.20 -20.20 -5.52
C ILE A 158 -9.01 -18.70 -5.35
N VAL A 159 -10.09 -17.93 -5.23
CA VAL A 159 -10.01 -16.47 -5.06
C VAL A 159 -10.62 -15.99 -3.73
N MET A 160 -10.88 -16.92 -2.80
CA MET A 160 -11.53 -16.60 -1.53
C MET A 160 -10.58 -15.95 -0.51
N ASN A 161 -9.28 -16.12 -0.69
CA ASN A 161 -8.18 -15.56 0.08
C ASN A 161 -7.50 -14.37 -0.61
N ASP A 162 -7.88 -14.07 -1.85
CA ASP A 162 -7.38 -12.94 -2.62
C ASP A 162 -8.07 -11.63 -2.18
N SER A 163 -7.43 -10.49 -2.45
CA SER A 163 -7.93 -9.18 -2.02
C SER A 163 -7.55 -8.05 -2.97
N ASP A 164 -8.33 -6.98 -2.92
CA ASP A 164 -8.17 -5.75 -3.68
C ASP A 164 -8.48 -4.59 -2.69
N PRO A 165 -7.49 -3.79 -2.30
CA PRO A 165 -7.66 -2.70 -1.33
C PRO A 165 -8.65 -1.62 -1.76
N GLU A 166 -8.80 -1.40 -3.06
CA GLU A 166 -9.69 -0.42 -3.68
C GLU A 166 -11.15 -0.92 -3.81
N ASP A 167 -11.44 -2.15 -3.35
CA ASP A 167 -12.74 -2.84 -3.46
C ASP A 167 -13.19 -3.01 -4.93
N ASP A 168 -12.24 -3.03 -5.87
CA ASP A 168 -12.49 -3.36 -7.26
C ASP A 168 -12.71 -4.87 -7.43
N SER A 169 -13.57 -5.24 -8.38
CA SER A 169 -13.84 -6.65 -8.63
C SER A 169 -12.74 -7.28 -9.48
N PHE A 170 -12.25 -8.45 -9.07
CA PHE A 170 -11.25 -9.22 -9.83
C PHE A 170 -11.75 -10.61 -10.25
N THR A 171 -11.07 -11.16 -11.25
CA THR A 171 -11.32 -12.50 -11.80
C THR A 171 -10.03 -13.20 -12.13
N VAL A 172 -10.05 -14.53 -12.22
CA VAL A 172 -8.94 -15.29 -12.79
C VAL A 172 -8.87 -15.01 -14.29
N ASP A 173 -7.79 -14.38 -14.73
CA ASP A 173 -7.55 -13.99 -16.13
C ASP A 173 -6.76 -15.07 -16.89
N LYS A 174 -5.72 -15.63 -16.26
CA LYS A 174 -4.79 -16.56 -16.91
C LYS A 174 -4.36 -17.70 -16.00
N VAL A 175 -3.92 -18.79 -16.62
CA VAL A 175 -3.33 -19.95 -15.94
C VAL A 175 -2.07 -20.42 -16.65
N ASP A 176 -1.08 -20.86 -15.90
CA ASP A 176 0.12 -21.56 -16.36
C ASP A 176 0.09 -23.00 -15.80
N PRO A 177 -0.43 -23.96 -16.59
CA PRO A 177 -0.59 -25.36 -16.17
C PRO A 177 0.70 -26.12 -15.90
N ASP A 178 1.78 -25.79 -16.63
CA ASP A 178 3.05 -26.53 -16.59
C ASP A 178 4.17 -25.79 -15.85
N ARG A 179 3.91 -24.54 -15.46
CA ARG A 179 4.80 -23.64 -14.72
C ARG A 179 6.03 -23.29 -15.55
N ASP A 180 5.90 -23.23 -16.87
CA ASP A 180 6.98 -22.84 -17.78
C ASP A 180 7.06 -21.33 -18.06
N GLY A 181 6.10 -20.56 -17.53
CA GLY A 181 5.92 -19.13 -17.73
C GLY A 181 5.03 -18.77 -18.92
N THR A 182 4.45 -19.76 -19.61
CA THR A 182 3.51 -19.56 -20.72
C THR A 182 2.09 -19.71 -20.22
N PHE A 183 1.36 -18.60 -20.23
CA PHE A 183 0.00 -18.55 -19.75
C PHE A 183 -1.04 -18.82 -20.85
N GLU A 184 -2.10 -19.52 -20.48
CA GLU A 184 -3.33 -19.73 -21.23
C GLU A 184 -4.44 -18.81 -20.69
N ASP A 185 -5.24 -18.24 -21.59
CA ASP A 185 -6.36 -17.37 -21.20
C ASP A 185 -7.51 -18.18 -20.57
N VAL A 186 -8.04 -17.70 -19.44
CA VAL A 186 -9.31 -18.17 -18.88
C VAL A 186 -10.42 -17.33 -19.50
N ALA A 187 -11.17 -17.91 -20.44
CA ALA A 187 -12.20 -17.18 -21.17
C ALA A 187 -13.24 -16.52 -20.23
N GLU A 188 -13.44 -15.21 -20.37
CA GLU A 188 -14.31 -14.35 -19.55
C GLU A 188 -15.77 -14.86 -19.43
N ASP A 189 -16.27 -15.60 -20.44
CA ASP A 189 -17.62 -16.19 -20.47
C ASP A 189 -17.64 -17.72 -20.35
N GLY A 190 -16.51 -18.34 -20.03
CA GLY A 190 -16.33 -19.77 -20.12
C GLY A 190 -15.45 -20.36 -19.01
N SER A 191 -14.64 -21.33 -19.41
CA SER A 191 -13.68 -22.02 -18.56
C SER A 191 -12.52 -22.49 -19.41
N VAL A 192 -11.34 -22.57 -18.81
CA VAL A 192 -10.22 -23.33 -19.39
C VAL A 192 -10.22 -24.74 -18.81
N THR A 193 -9.82 -25.74 -19.60
CA THR A 193 -9.60 -27.10 -19.12
C THR A 193 -8.26 -27.58 -19.58
N PHE A 194 -7.43 -28.01 -18.63
CA PHE A 194 -6.05 -28.41 -18.86
C PHE A 194 -5.70 -29.62 -18.00
N VAL A 195 -4.54 -30.21 -18.29
CA VAL A 195 -3.97 -31.28 -17.46
C VAL A 195 -3.07 -30.61 -16.42
N GLY A 196 -3.42 -30.72 -15.15
CA GLY A 196 -2.55 -30.26 -14.07
C GLY A 196 -1.33 -31.16 -13.99
N LEU A 197 -0.13 -30.60 -13.98
CA LEU A 197 1.09 -31.40 -13.96
C LEU A 197 1.51 -31.76 -12.54
N LYS A 198 2.03 -32.98 -12.39
CA LYS A 198 2.63 -33.46 -11.14
C LYS A 198 3.88 -32.64 -10.79
N VAL A 199 4.17 -32.48 -9.51
CA VAL A 199 5.35 -31.74 -9.04
C VAL A 199 6.65 -32.53 -9.25
N THR A 200 6.60 -33.85 -9.05
CA THR A 200 7.75 -34.73 -8.85
C THR A 200 8.24 -35.43 -10.12
N GLU A 201 7.41 -35.53 -11.16
CA GLU A 201 7.75 -36.22 -12.42
C GLU A 201 7.23 -35.49 -13.67
N SER A 202 7.91 -35.68 -14.81
CA SER A 202 7.35 -35.36 -16.14
C SER A 202 6.25 -36.36 -16.48
N GLY A 203 5.04 -36.12 -15.98
CA GLY A 203 3.87 -36.95 -16.19
C GLY A 203 2.60 -36.12 -16.20
N THR A 204 1.57 -36.61 -16.88
CA THR A 204 0.20 -36.08 -16.79
C THR A 204 -0.30 -36.24 -15.35
N GLY A 205 -0.99 -35.23 -14.82
CA GLY A 205 -1.78 -35.34 -13.59
C GLY A 205 -3.27 -35.28 -13.91
N GLY A 206 -4.08 -34.89 -12.93
CA GLY A 206 -5.53 -34.82 -13.08
C GLY A 206 -5.99 -33.71 -14.04
N ILE A 207 -7.26 -33.73 -14.40
CA ILE A 207 -7.90 -32.71 -15.22
C ILE A 207 -8.37 -31.58 -14.32
N VAL A 208 -7.97 -30.36 -14.65
CA VAL A 208 -8.44 -29.13 -13.99
C VAL A 208 -9.39 -28.40 -14.94
N THR A 209 -10.54 -27.97 -14.42
CA THR A 209 -11.41 -26.98 -15.07
C THR A 209 -11.44 -25.74 -14.19
N LEU A 210 -11.08 -24.59 -14.76
CA LEU A 210 -10.99 -23.32 -14.05
C LEU A 210 -11.89 -22.27 -14.71
N TYR A 211 -12.64 -21.54 -13.87
CA TYR A 211 -13.58 -20.50 -14.27
C TYR A 211 -13.08 -19.12 -13.82
N PRO A 212 -13.44 -18.02 -14.52
CA PRO A 212 -13.03 -16.65 -14.14
C PRO A 212 -13.44 -16.23 -12.73
N ASN A 213 -14.54 -16.78 -12.20
CA ASN A 213 -15.00 -16.50 -10.83
C ASN A 213 -14.21 -17.24 -9.74
N GLY A 214 -13.07 -17.84 -10.09
CA GLY A 214 -12.22 -18.64 -9.22
C GLY A 214 -12.74 -20.04 -8.91
N THR A 215 -13.93 -20.43 -9.41
CA THR A 215 -14.39 -21.81 -9.23
C THR A 215 -13.43 -22.74 -9.97
N MET A 216 -12.93 -23.75 -9.28
CA MET A 216 -12.02 -24.75 -9.81
C MET A 216 -12.61 -26.15 -9.55
N SER A 217 -12.53 -27.02 -10.54
CA SER A 217 -12.81 -28.45 -10.38
C SER A 217 -11.56 -29.25 -10.73
N PHE A 218 -11.18 -30.18 -9.87
CA PHE A 218 -10.06 -31.10 -10.12
C PHE A 218 -10.56 -32.53 -10.09
N ASP A 219 -10.36 -33.25 -11.19
CA ASP A 219 -10.63 -34.66 -11.35
C ASP A 219 -9.31 -35.42 -11.48
N PRO A 220 -8.94 -36.30 -10.52
CA PRO A 220 -7.76 -37.14 -10.63
C PRO A 220 -7.69 -37.97 -11.93
N ASN A 221 -8.85 -38.31 -12.52
CA ASN A 221 -8.99 -38.98 -13.81
C ASN A 221 -8.15 -40.28 -13.94
N ASP A 222 -8.18 -41.13 -12.90
CA ASP A 222 -7.44 -42.40 -12.78
C ASP A 222 -5.89 -42.27 -12.87
N GLU A 223 -5.34 -41.06 -12.97
CA GLU A 223 -3.89 -40.83 -13.13
C GLU A 223 -3.08 -41.09 -11.85
N PHE A 224 -3.76 -41.43 -10.75
CA PHE A 224 -3.21 -41.63 -9.41
C PHE A 224 -3.52 -43.01 -8.82
N ASP A 225 -4.15 -43.92 -9.57
CA ASP A 225 -4.53 -45.29 -9.13
C ASP A 225 -3.36 -46.16 -8.64
N TYR A 226 -2.12 -45.74 -8.91
CA TYR A 226 -0.92 -46.43 -8.44
C TYR A 226 -0.53 -46.08 -7.01
N LEU A 227 -1.16 -45.07 -6.39
CA LEU A 227 -0.86 -44.68 -5.03
C LEU A 227 -1.42 -45.72 -4.04
N ASP A 228 -0.54 -46.23 -3.19
CA ASP A 228 -0.92 -47.10 -2.06
C ASP A 228 -1.42 -46.23 -0.89
N ASP A 229 -2.17 -46.82 0.06
CA ASP A 229 -2.60 -46.15 1.29
C ASP A 229 -1.40 -45.51 2.03
N GLY A 230 -1.48 -44.19 2.20
CA GLY A 230 -0.45 -43.38 2.84
C GLY A 230 0.56 -42.72 1.89
N ASP A 231 0.54 -43.03 0.60
CA ASP A 231 1.31 -42.30 -0.42
C ASP A 231 0.54 -41.07 -0.90
N THR A 232 1.28 -40.04 -1.33
CA THR A 232 0.70 -38.78 -1.83
C THR A 232 1.50 -38.24 -3.01
N GLU A 233 0.82 -37.57 -3.93
CA GLU A 233 1.45 -36.79 -5.00
C GLU A 233 0.76 -35.43 -5.13
N ASP A 234 1.55 -34.40 -5.44
CA ASP A 234 1.05 -33.05 -5.61
C ASP A 234 0.87 -32.71 -7.09
N VAL A 235 -0.20 -32.00 -7.38
CA VAL A 235 -0.45 -31.28 -8.63
C VAL A 235 -0.35 -29.78 -8.35
N MET A 236 0.35 -29.05 -9.21
CA MET A 236 0.50 -27.60 -9.08
C MET A 236 0.32 -26.88 -10.41
N PHE A 237 -0.31 -25.70 -10.36
CA PHE A 237 -0.36 -24.74 -11.45
C PHE A 237 -0.33 -23.31 -10.89
N VAL A 238 0.08 -22.35 -11.71
CA VAL A 238 0.08 -20.92 -11.35
C VAL A 238 -1.10 -20.24 -12.04
N TYR A 239 -1.75 -19.29 -11.40
CA TYR A 239 -2.80 -18.47 -12.00
C TYR A 239 -2.50 -16.98 -11.82
N ILE A 240 -3.17 -16.17 -12.63
CA ILE A 240 -3.16 -14.71 -12.56
C ILE A 240 -4.59 -14.25 -12.31
N ILE A 241 -4.78 -13.38 -11.33
CA ILE A 241 -6.00 -12.58 -11.21
C ILE A 241 -5.77 -11.22 -11.85
N GLU A 242 -6.81 -10.68 -12.48
CA GLU A 242 -6.86 -9.31 -12.98
C GLU A 242 -8.09 -8.62 -12.38
N ASP A 243 -7.88 -7.42 -11.85
CA ASP A 243 -8.98 -6.57 -11.37
C ASP A 243 -9.69 -5.83 -12.53
N SER A 244 -10.73 -5.06 -12.19
CA SER A 244 -11.52 -4.34 -13.19
C SER A 244 -10.79 -3.15 -13.85
N LYS A 245 -9.60 -2.80 -13.37
CA LYS A 245 -8.76 -1.66 -13.79
C LYS A 245 -7.45 -2.09 -14.46
N GLY A 246 -7.13 -3.38 -14.41
CA GLY A 246 -6.00 -4.02 -15.06
C GLY A 246 -4.77 -4.22 -14.16
N ALA A 247 -4.86 -4.12 -12.84
CA ALA A 247 -3.80 -4.70 -12.00
C ALA A 247 -3.90 -6.20 -11.99
N VAL A 248 -2.74 -6.83 -11.86
CA VAL A 248 -2.59 -8.28 -11.91
C VAL A 248 -1.66 -8.74 -10.81
N ASP A 249 -1.97 -9.89 -10.24
CA ASP A 249 -1.08 -10.62 -9.35
C ASP A 249 -1.17 -12.13 -9.58
N THR A 250 -0.17 -12.86 -9.12
CA THR A 250 0.00 -14.29 -9.41
C THR A 250 0.07 -15.11 -8.14
N ALA A 251 -0.64 -16.24 -8.12
CA ALA A 251 -0.60 -17.20 -7.03
C ALA A 251 -0.57 -18.64 -7.54
N THR A 252 -0.28 -19.57 -6.63
CA THR A 252 -0.11 -20.99 -6.93
C THR A 252 -1.20 -21.81 -6.27
N VAL A 253 -1.79 -22.74 -7.03
CA VAL A 253 -2.65 -23.77 -6.47
C VAL A 253 -1.86 -25.05 -6.30
N THR A 254 -1.89 -25.63 -5.09
CA THR A 254 -1.34 -26.96 -4.79
C THR A 254 -2.44 -27.92 -4.37
N ILE A 255 -2.56 -29.06 -5.06
CA ILE A 255 -3.53 -30.11 -4.75
C ILE A 255 -2.76 -31.38 -4.38
N THR A 256 -2.85 -31.80 -3.13
CA THR A 256 -2.28 -33.07 -2.66
C THR A 256 -3.30 -34.19 -2.87
N VAL A 257 -2.95 -35.17 -3.70
CA VAL A 257 -3.75 -36.37 -3.97
C VAL A 257 -3.22 -37.52 -3.11
N SER A 258 -4.10 -38.12 -2.32
CA SER A 258 -3.75 -39.26 -1.45
C SER A 258 -4.20 -40.60 -2.03
N GLY A 259 -3.36 -41.61 -1.88
CA GLY A 259 -3.67 -42.99 -2.21
C GLY A 259 -4.65 -43.62 -1.22
N ALA A 260 -5.54 -44.47 -1.72
CA ALA A 260 -6.56 -45.17 -0.93
C ALA A 260 -6.53 -46.71 -1.08
N ASN A 261 -5.55 -47.24 -1.81
CA ASN A 261 -5.43 -48.67 -2.15
C ASN A 261 -4.76 -49.54 -1.07
#